data_AF-A0A452SAG4-F1
#
_entry.id   AF-A0A452SAG4-F1
#
_cell.length_a   1.000
_cell.length_b   1.000
_cell.length_c   1.000
_cell.angle_alpha   90.00
_cell.angle_beta   90.00
_cell.angle_gamma   90.00
#
_symmetry.space_group_name_H-M   'P 1'
#
loop_
_entity.id
_entity.type
_entity.pdbx_description
1 polymer ?
#
loop_
_entity_poly.entity_id
_entity_poly.type
_entity_poly.pdbx_seq_one_letter_code
_entity_poly.pdbx_strand_id
1 'polypeptide(L)'
;LGFEETVPCTSTQKTQCRCQPGMFCVHWDTECIHCEPLSDCPPGTEAELTDEVGVANRNCVPCKAGHFQNTSSPRARCQPHTRCEERGLVEAVPGTAQSDSSCRNPPHPPTLPLLEPALSKGGRTCNPSSPTPINTPTEIEGQSQLLQ
;
A
#
# COMPACT_ATOMS: atom_id res chain seq x y z
N LEU A 1 -3.90 9.30 -32.26
CA LEU A 1 -4.79 10.37 -31.76
C LEU A 1 -5.37 9.87 -30.45
N GLY A 2 -4.91 10.41 -29.32
CA GLY A 2 -5.21 9.91 -27.98
C GLY A 2 -6.47 10.52 -27.38
N PHE A 3 -7.55 10.59 -28.14
CA PHE A 3 -8.79 11.23 -27.73
C PHE A 3 -9.87 10.19 -27.36
N GLU A 4 -10.73 10.55 -26.41
CA GLU A 4 -11.92 9.83 -25.98
C GLU A 4 -13.13 10.74 -26.22
N GLU A 5 -14.17 10.23 -26.89
CA GLU A 5 -15.43 10.95 -27.03
C GLU A 5 -16.16 10.99 -25.68
N THR A 6 -16.50 12.18 -25.22
CA THR A 6 -17.29 12.40 -23.99
C THR A 6 -18.73 12.74 -24.28
N VAL A 7 -18.98 13.41 -25.41
CA VAL A 7 -20.34 13.78 -25.85
C VAL A 7 -20.47 13.46 -27.33
N PRO A 8 -21.46 12.64 -27.73
CA PRO A 8 -21.67 12.30 -29.13
C PRO A 8 -22.21 13.49 -29.92
N CYS A 9 -21.97 13.48 -31.23
CA CYS A 9 -22.50 14.50 -32.13
C CYS A 9 -24.03 14.44 -32.21
N THR A 10 -24.68 15.62 -32.22
CA THR A 10 -26.12 15.79 -32.48
C THR A 10 -26.36 16.89 -33.52
N SER A 11 -27.60 17.08 -33.98
CA SER A 11 -27.93 18.09 -35.02
C SER A 11 -27.64 19.54 -34.59
N THR A 12 -27.49 19.79 -33.28
CA THR A 12 -27.23 21.11 -32.71
C THR A 12 -25.91 21.19 -31.92
N GLN A 13 -25.20 20.07 -31.74
CA GLN A 13 -24.00 19.99 -30.92
C GLN A 13 -22.92 19.18 -31.63
N LYS A 14 -21.70 19.73 -31.70
CA LYS A 14 -20.52 18.99 -32.18
C LYS A 14 -20.11 17.94 -31.14
N THR A 15 -19.48 16.85 -31.60
CA THR A 15 -18.85 15.88 -30.70
C THR A 15 -17.85 16.59 -29.78
N GLN A 16 -17.80 16.19 -28.51
CA GLN A 16 -16.82 16.68 -27.56
C GLN A 16 -15.86 15.56 -27.23
N CYS A 17 -14.56 15.85 -27.30
CA CYS A 17 -13.51 14.90 -27.01
C CYS A 17 -12.63 15.38 -25.86
N ARG A 18 -12.08 14.44 -25.08
CA ARG A 18 -11.01 14.68 -24.10
C ARG A 18 -9.80 13.80 -24.40
N CYS A 19 -8.65 14.10 -23.79
CA CYS A 19 -7.52 13.18 -23.84
C CYS A 19 -7.82 11.90 -23.07
N GLN A 20 -7.40 10.76 -23.62
CA GLN A 20 -7.47 9.46 -22.96
C GLN A 20 -6.74 9.50 -21.61
N PRO A 21 -7.16 8.68 -20.63
CA PRO A 21 -6.47 8.60 -19.35
C PRO A 21 -4.97 8.31 -19.53
N GLY A 22 -4.12 9.17 -18.97
CA GLY A 22 -2.66 9.05 -19.12
C GLY A 22 -2.09 9.97 -20.21
N MET A 23 -2.93 10.80 -20.83
CA MET A 23 -2.54 11.84 -21.76
C MET A 23 -3.06 13.20 -21.27
N PHE A 24 -2.36 14.28 -21.63
CA PHE A 24 -2.70 15.65 -21.28
C PHE A 24 -2.78 16.51 -22.54
N CYS A 25 -3.55 17.61 -22.46
CA CYS A 25 -3.64 18.55 -23.56
C CYS A 25 -2.49 19.55 -23.53
N VAL A 26 -1.72 19.64 -24.61
CA VAL A 26 -0.61 20.62 -24.70
C VAL A 26 -1.10 21.98 -25.19
N HIS A 27 -2.16 21.99 -26.00
CA HIS A 27 -2.66 23.20 -26.63
C HIS A 27 -4.19 23.27 -26.52
N TRP A 28 -4.64 24.24 -25.73
CA TRP A 28 -6.05 24.51 -25.46
C TRP A 28 -6.50 25.77 -26.20
N ASP A 29 -7.47 25.61 -27.10
CA ASP A 29 -8.18 26.73 -27.72
C ASP A 29 -9.65 26.67 -27.23
N THR A 30 -10.58 26.27 -28.10
CA THR A 30 -11.98 25.99 -27.74
C THR A 30 -12.20 24.52 -27.35
N GLU A 31 -11.33 23.64 -27.84
CA GLU A 31 -11.22 22.22 -27.53
C GLU A 31 -9.75 21.81 -27.53
N CYS A 32 -9.41 20.66 -26.95
CA CYS A 32 -8.03 20.19 -26.96
C CYS A 32 -7.59 19.79 -28.37
N ILE A 33 -6.57 20.45 -28.92
CA ILE A 33 -6.11 20.18 -30.30
C ILE A 33 -5.05 19.07 -30.34
N HIS A 34 -4.28 18.90 -29.27
CA HIS A 34 -3.20 17.92 -29.22
C HIS A 34 -3.05 17.27 -27.84
N CYS A 35 -3.18 15.94 -27.79
CA CYS A 35 -2.93 15.12 -26.61
C CYS A 35 -1.53 14.51 -26.66
N GLU A 36 -0.74 14.75 -25.62
CA GLU A 36 0.55 14.08 -25.40
C GLU A 36 0.47 13.13 -24.20
N PRO A 37 1.25 12.03 -24.19
CA PRO A 37 1.35 11.17 -23.02
C PRO A 37 1.93 11.95 -21.83
N LEU A 38 1.39 11.72 -20.64
CA LEU A 38 2.02 12.24 -19.43
C LEU A 38 3.41 11.62 -19.27
N SER A 39 4.38 12.45 -18.91
CA SER A 39 5.70 11.98 -18.50
C SER A 39 5.60 11.32 -17.13
N ASP A 40 6.35 10.24 -16.93
CA ASP A 40 6.43 9.59 -15.63
C ASP A 40 7.16 10.49 -14.64
N CYS A 41 6.57 10.68 -13.47
CA CYS A 41 7.28 11.31 -12.36
C CYS A 41 8.28 10.31 -11.78
N PRO A 42 9.55 10.70 -11.58
CA PRO A 42 10.56 9.82 -11.01
C PRO A 42 10.29 9.54 -9.53
N PRO A 43 10.91 8.48 -8.97
CA PRO A 43 10.88 8.22 -7.53
C PRO A 43 11.25 9.46 -6.70
N GLY A 44 10.56 9.65 -5.59
CA GLY A 44 10.72 10.83 -4.74
C GLY A 44 9.97 12.08 -5.20
N THR A 45 9.18 11.97 -6.26
CA THR A 45 8.30 13.03 -6.72
C THR A 45 6.86 12.55 -6.87
N GLU A 46 5.91 13.48 -6.81
CA GLU A 46 4.50 13.26 -7.10
C GLU A 46 4.02 14.19 -8.21
N ALA A 47 2.99 13.75 -8.92
CA ALA A 47 2.31 14.57 -9.91
C ALA A 47 1.54 15.70 -9.19
N GLU A 48 1.75 16.93 -9.65
CA GLU A 48 1.06 18.11 -9.14
C GLU A 48 -0.47 17.95 -9.24
N LEU A 49 -1.16 18.18 -8.13
CA LEU A 49 -2.61 18.19 -8.06
C LEU A 49 -3.13 19.57 -8.45
N THR A 50 -3.57 19.73 -9.68
CA THR A 50 -4.43 20.85 -10.07
C THR A 50 -5.89 20.45 -9.88
N ASP A 51 -6.66 21.29 -9.18
CA ASP A 51 -8.09 21.08 -8.90
C ASP A 51 -8.98 21.06 -10.17
N GLU A 52 -8.40 21.43 -11.30
CA GLU A 52 -8.99 21.39 -12.64
C GLU A 52 -8.92 19.96 -13.20
N VAL A 53 -9.98 19.20 -12.90
CA VAL A 53 -10.27 17.87 -13.44
C VAL A 53 -10.06 17.84 -14.95
N GLY A 54 -8.94 17.26 -15.39
CA GLY A 54 -8.62 17.07 -16.81
C GLY A 54 -7.37 17.80 -17.30
N VAL A 55 -6.77 18.69 -16.50
CA VAL A 55 -5.49 19.33 -16.79
C VAL A 55 -4.46 18.80 -15.80
N ALA A 56 -4.04 17.55 -16.02
CA ALA A 56 -2.92 16.99 -15.30
C ALA A 56 -1.66 17.71 -15.80
N ASN A 57 -1.23 18.74 -15.06
CA ASN A 57 -0.04 19.49 -15.43
C ASN A 57 1.19 18.60 -15.29
N ARG A 58 2.09 18.79 -16.26
CA ARG A 58 3.37 18.11 -16.49
C ARG A 58 4.36 18.16 -15.31
N ASN A 59 4.02 18.80 -14.20
CA ASN A 59 4.97 19.09 -13.14
C ASN A 59 4.99 17.98 -12.09
N CYS A 60 6.18 17.42 -11.89
CA CYS A 60 6.47 16.54 -10.76
C CYS A 60 7.10 17.37 -9.66
N VAL A 61 6.50 17.34 -8.47
CA VAL A 61 6.98 18.06 -7.29
C VAL A 61 7.61 17.08 -6.30
N PRO A 62 8.67 17.47 -5.56
CA PRO A 62 9.30 16.58 -4.59
C PRO A 62 8.35 16.23 -3.44
N CYS A 63 8.45 14.99 -2.94
CA CYS A 63 7.68 14.57 -1.77
C CYS A 63 7.96 15.46 -0.56
N LYS A 64 6.90 15.76 0.21
CA LYS A 64 7.01 16.46 1.50
C LYS A 64 7.75 15.59 2.52
N ALA A 65 8.32 16.24 3.53
CA ALA A 65 8.96 15.54 4.64
C ALA A 65 7.99 14.53 5.30
N GLY A 66 8.51 13.35 5.65
CA GLY A 66 7.70 12.25 6.19
C GLY A 66 6.88 11.50 5.13
N HIS A 67 7.11 11.73 3.83
CA HIS A 67 6.47 11.01 2.74
C HIS A 67 7.49 10.43 1.75
N PHE A 68 7.10 9.38 1.04
CA PHE A 68 7.90 8.73 0.01
C PHE A 68 7.08 8.29 -1.20
N GLN A 69 7.77 8.08 -2.32
CA GLN A 69 7.25 7.46 -3.52
C GLN A 69 8.41 6.69 -4.17
N ASN A 70 8.22 5.41 -4.47
CA ASN A 70 9.28 4.52 -4.97
C ASN A 70 9.08 4.01 -6.41
N THR A 71 8.14 4.55 -7.19
CA THR A 71 7.80 4.09 -8.54
C THR A 71 7.97 5.19 -9.58
N SER A 72 8.07 4.86 -10.86
CA SER A 72 7.90 5.87 -11.92
C SER A 72 6.48 5.77 -12.44
N SER A 73 5.71 6.87 -12.35
CA SER A 73 4.31 6.87 -12.78
C SER A 73 3.86 8.29 -13.11
N PRO A 74 2.99 8.46 -14.12
CA PRO A 74 2.46 9.79 -14.46
C PRO A 74 1.43 10.27 -13.43
N ARG A 75 0.98 9.36 -12.56
CA ARG A 75 0.07 9.64 -11.43
C ARG A 75 0.72 9.32 -10.09
N ALA A 76 2.05 9.39 -10.05
CA ALA A 76 2.81 9.21 -8.82
C ALA A 76 2.23 10.06 -7.69
N ARG A 77 2.04 9.45 -6.51
CA ARG A 77 1.62 10.15 -5.29
C ARG A 77 2.51 9.77 -4.14
N CYS A 78 2.91 10.77 -3.34
CA CYS A 78 3.70 10.53 -2.16
C CYS A 78 2.81 9.94 -1.05
N GLN A 79 3.28 8.86 -0.43
CA GLN A 79 2.63 8.18 0.67
C GLN A 79 3.35 8.53 1.98
N PRO A 80 2.66 8.64 3.12
CA PRO A 80 3.32 8.88 4.40
C PRO A 80 4.24 7.72 4.77
N HIS A 81 5.35 8.03 5.45
CA HIS A 81 6.24 7.01 6.02
C HIS A 81 5.52 6.16 7.06
N THR A 82 5.88 4.88 7.12
CA THR A 82 5.42 3.95 8.15
C THR A 82 5.86 4.42 9.52
N ARG A 83 4.90 4.61 10.43
CA ARG A 83 5.14 4.95 11.84
C ARG A 83 5.30 3.68 12.66
N CYS A 84 6.53 3.27 12.92
CA CYS A 84 6.84 2.01 13.58
C CYS A 84 6.28 1.92 15.01
N GLU A 85 6.20 3.05 15.71
CA GLU A 85 5.73 3.15 17.09
C GLU A 85 4.25 2.77 17.22
N GLU A 86 3.44 3.08 16.21
CA GLU A 86 2.01 2.69 16.17
C GLU A 86 1.83 1.17 16.10
N ARG A 87 2.88 0.45 15.71
CA ARG A 87 2.91 -1.01 15.62
C ARG A 87 3.67 -1.66 16.78
N GLY A 88 4.11 -0.90 17.78
CA GLY A 88 4.96 -1.38 18.88
C GLY A 88 6.37 -1.79 18.45
N LEU A 89 6.82 -1.29 17.29
CA LEU A 89 8.14 -1.53 16.73
C LEU A 89 9.02 -0.28 16.91
N VAL A 90 10.31 -0.44 16.66
CA VAL A 90 11.25 0.70 16.60
C VAL A 90 11.73 0.90 15.17
N GLU A 91 11.95 2.15 14.78
CA GLU A 91 12.54 2.46 13.48
C GLU A 91 13.94 1.84 13.38
N ALA A 92 14.16 1.07 12.32
CA ALA A 92 15.43 0.43 11.99
C ALA A 92 16.21 1.27 10.98
N VAL A 93 15.51 1.73 9.94
CA VAL A 93 16.05 2.56 8.87
C VAL A 93 15.06 3.70 8.63
N PRO A 94 15.51 4.97 8.66
CA PRO A 94 14.65 6.10 8.38
C PRO A 94 14.20 6.11 6.92
N GLY A 95 12.95 6.51 6.71
CA GLY A 95 12.41 6.72 5.38
C GLY A 95 13.09 7.88 4.65
N THR A 96 13.05 7.84 3.32
CA THR A 96 13.54 8.91 2.42
C THR A 96 12.40 9.35 1.50
N ALA A 97 12.62 10.34 0.64
CA ALA A 97 11.64 10.66 -0.40
C ALA A 97 11.38 9.46 -1.34
N GLN A 98 12.33 8.52 -1.49
CA GLN A 98 12.23 7.41 -2.43
C GLN A 98 11.90 6.06 -1.76
N SER A 99 11.92 5.98 -0.43
CA SER A 99 11.77 4.72 0.29
C SER A 99 11.04 4.91 1.62
N ASP A 100 10.27 3.91 2.01
CA ASP A 100 9.60 3.91 3.30
C ASP A 100 10.58 3.71 4.48
N SER A 101 10.14 4.06 5.68
CA SER A 101 10.80 3.67 6.94
C SER A 101 10.68 2.16 7.14
N SER A 102 11.79 1.52 7.57
CA SER A 102 11.80 0.11 7.94
C SER A 102 11.71 -0.05 9.45
N CYS A 103 10.85 -0.97 9.91
CA CYS A 103 10.67 -1.24 11.33
C CYS A 103 11.38 -2.53 11.76
N ARG A 104 11.79 -2.60 13.03
CA ARG A 104 12.30 -3.82 13.68
C ARG A 104 11.68 -3.99 15.06
N ASN A 105 11.74 -5.20 15.59
CA ASN A 105 11.33 -5.46 16.96
C ASN A 105 12.21 -4.63 17.92
N PRO A 106 11.61 -4.04 18.96
CA PRO A 106 12.40 -3.44 20.03
C PRO A 106 13.36 -4.51 20.57
N PRO A 107 14.60 -4.14 20.90
CA PRO A 107 15.49 -5.07 21.59
C PRO A 107 14.77 -5.57 22.84
N HIS A 108 14.78 -6.89 23.05
CA HIS A 108 14.22 -7.46 24.27
C HIS A 108 14.93 -6.79 25.45
N PRO A 109 14.21 -6.40 26.52
CA PRO A 109 14.87 -5.97 27.73
C PRO A 109 15.87 -7.07 28.11
N PRO A 110 17.13 -6.71 28.47
CA PRO A 110 18.09 -7.71 28.91
C PRO A 110 17.40 -8.52 30.00
N THR A 111 17.25 -9.82 29.75
CA THR A 111 16.77 -10.75 30.77
C THR A 111 17.79 -10.63 31.90
N LEU A 112 17.47 -9.83 32.91
CA LEU A 112 18.25 -9.81 34.13
C LEU A 112 18.35 -11.27 34.55
N PRO A 113 19.56 -11.84 34.74
CA PRO A 113 19.66 -13.17 35.29
C PRO A 113 19.00 -13.10 36.65
N LEU A 114 17.77 -13.62 36.75
CA LEU A 114 17.21 -14.02 38.02
C LEU A 114 18.26 -14.94 38.61
N LEU A 115 18.90 -14.54 39.71
CA LEU A 115 19.65 -15.49 40.52
C LEU A 115 18.63 -16.56 40.92
N GLU A 116 18.60 -17.66 40.18
CA GLU A 116 17.87 -18.84 40.60
C GLU A 116 18.51 -19.30 41.92
N PRO A 117 17.76 -19.40 43.03
CA PRO A 117 18.27 -20.10 44.18
C PRO A 117 18.46 -21.56 43.77
N ALA A 118 19.69 -22.05 43.87
CA ALA A 118 20.00 -23.46 43.73
C ALA A 118 19.23 -24.26 44.78
N LEU A 119 18.08 -24.83 44.41
CA LEU A 119 17.35 -25.75 45.29
C LEU A 119 17.24 -27.14 44.67
N SER A 120 18.27 -27.92 45.03
CA SER A 120 18.25 -29.35 45.35
C SER A 120 17.85 -30.35 44.26
N LYS A 121 18.88 -30.99 43.68
CA LYS A 121 18.78 -32.32 43.08
C LYS A 121 18.30 -33.32 44.16
N GLY A 122 17.03 -33.67 44.12
CA GLY A 122 16.44 -34.77 44.88
C GLY A 122 15.52 -35.59 43.99
N GLY A 123 15.97 -36.77 43.57
CA GLY A 123 15.26 -37.62 42.62
C GLY A 123 13.99 -38.29 43.19
N ARG A 124 13.18 -38.80 42.26
CA ARG A 124 12.48 -40.10 42.27
C ARG A 124 11.78 -40.29 40.92
N THR A 125 12.25 -41.25 40.15
CA THR A 125 11.53 -41.80 38.99
C THR A 125 10.31 -42.58 39.48
N CYS A 126 9.13 -42.25 38.99
CA CYS A 126 7.98 -43.13 39.00
C CYS A 126 7.37 -43.13 37.60
N ASN A 127 7.63 -44.21 36.87
CA ASN A 127 6.88 -44.61 35.69
C ASN A 127 5.66 -45.40 36.19
N PRO A 128 4.44 -45.08 35.72
CA PRO A 128 3.45 -46.12 35.55
C PRO A 128 2.75 -46.00 34.20
N SER A 129 2.97 -47.04 33.39
CA SER A 129 1.99 -47.78 32.61
C SER A 129 0.73 -47.05 32.13
N SER A 130 0.59 -46.99 30.81
CA SER A 130 -0.64 -46.75 30.06
C SER A 130 -1.85 -47.49 30.64
N PRO A 131 -3.06 -46.92 30.47
CA PRO A 131 -4.06 -47.61 29.66
C PRO A 131 -4.70 -46.68 28.62
N THR A 132 -4.80 -47.19 27.39
CA THR A 132 -5.61 -46.67 26.26
C THR A 132 -7.12 -46.87 26.50
N PRO A 133 -8.01 -46.63 25.52
CA PRO A 133 -8.48 -45.38 24.90
C PRO A 133 -10.01 -45.21 25.13
N ILE A 134 -10.66 -44.09 24.75
CA ILE A 134 -12.11 -44.09 24.40
C ILE A 134 -12.47 -42.93 23.46
N ASN A 135 -13.34 -43.31 22.52
CA ASN A 135 -13.87 -42.72 21.29
C ASN A 135 -14.44 -41.28 21.27
N THR A 136 -14.39 -40.73 20.05
CA THR A 136 -15.21 -39.68 19.39
C THR A 136 -16.73 -39.87 19.49
N PRO A 137 -17.54 -38.80 19.29
CA PRO A 137 -18.15 -38.50 17.96
C PRO A 137 -18.08 -36.99 17.60
N THR A 138 -17.76 -36.58 16.37
CA THR A 138 -18.55 -36.52 15.10
C THR A 138 -19.60 -35.39 15.05
N GLU A 139 -19.31 -34.41 14.16
CA GLU A 139 -20.15 -33.58 13.27
C GLU A 139 -21.43 -32.90 13.78
N ILE A 140 -21.59 -31.60 13.44
CA ILE A 140 -22.78 -31.14 12.70
C ILE A 140 -22.34 -30.25 11.54
N GLU A 141 -22.87 -30.63 10.38
CA GLU A 141 -22.85 -30.03 9.06
C GLU A 141 -23.32 -28.57 8.96
N GLY A 142 -22.92 -27.97 7.83
CA GLY A 142 -23.56 -26.80 7.24
C GLY A 142 -23.06 -26.53 5.82
N GLN A 143 -23.10 -27.54 4.94
CA GLN A 143 -23.24 -27.31 3.48
C GLN A 143 -24.61 -26.62 3.25
N SER A 144 -24.92 -25.84 2.21
CA SER A 144 -24.66 -26.05 0.80
C SER A 144 -25.39 -24.95 0.01
N GLN A 145 -24.90 -24.63 -1.20
CA GLN A 145 -25.67 -24.21 -2.39
C GLN A 145 -26.31 -22.80 -2.39
N LEU A 146 -26.56 -22.10 -3.50
CA LEU A 146 -26.24 -22.09 -4.94
C LEU A 146 -27.12 -20.93 -5.51
N LEU A 147 -26.88 -20.50 -6.75
CA LEU A 147 -27.67 -19.59 -7.61
C LEU A 147 -27.44 -18.09 -7.36
N GLN A 148 -27.14 -17.25 -8.36
CA GLN A 148 -27.26 -17.29 -9.83
C GLN A 148 -26.13 -16.44 -10.43
#